data_AF-A0AAV5R1W5-F1
#
_entry.id   AF-A0AAV5R1W5-F1
#
_cell.length_a   1.000
_cell.length_b   1.000
_cell.length_c   1.000
_cell.angle_alpha   90.00
_cell.angle_beta   90.00
_cell.angle_gamma   90.00
#
_symmetry.space_group_name_H-M   'P 1'
#
loop_
_entity.id
_entity.type
_entity.pdbx_description
1 polymer ?
#
loop_
_entity_poly.entity_id
_entity_poly.type
_entity_poly.pdbx_seq_one_letter_code
_entity_poly.pdbx_strand_id
1 'polypeptide(L)'
;MLSRSVNCVRVVRSLSVGLKTVLPLVRSSSSHFSTTPSSLNDTPWYLNPNESPAISSPLNTIEIPEMPPNYPLTLENLTHFLANDLGIYDLLIFDMRSNSNSISNSENISSEIEGAHDIADFMILGTGKSSKHLLKASSELQFYIKHNLHKLPLTEGILKTGKLAKYHRKLNKKGKTAPNYSKQTYGVTPNTWVMTDTKTDGIIIHMLTHDRRNDLNLEYLWSNKLDKSKYLKKNNSFNNDDNIFRGIRYFHTSSRNYSDTTPTFNQFDLTSDNYNNHFRKLLKLHLVDHENFPLSHISEFLDKIYKAGFTLNYQSLSSYFETILQSTEFHQNINIKNNTDNFKYQNKFLLHILENYRINLTKDEIINFLPLLIISCSNFTNNSFLTLNKILNTFNIQQENLFTHSNLLNSLDNLSNQLCNFKLNDERLIKHKIDLLLLTIYANRNNWIHFFKVLDNAINRNDLSIINAALPFISICGDGVICSKFENDYYPLIENSSNIEIKESLQRFSELLYEKTHNI
;
A
#
# COMPACT_ATOMS: atom_id res chain seq x y z
N MET A 1 -42.42 -64.84 -3.43
CA MET A 1 -41.30 -65.25 -4.30
C MET A 1 -40.14 -64.28 -4.08
N LEU A 2 -38.97 -64.84 -3.71
CA LEU A 2 -37.59 -64.42 -4.01
C LEU A 2 -37.19 -62.97 -3.62
N SER A 3 -36.44 -62.69 -2.55
CA SER A 3 -35.05 -63.08 -2.21
C SER A 3 -33.99 -62.67 -3.25
N ARG A 4 -33.04 -61.81 -2.80
CA ARG A 4 -31.61 -61.64 -3.20
C ARG A 4 -31.12 -60.34 -2.55
N SER A 5 -30.23 -60.26 -1.54
CA SER A 5 -28.92 -60.87 -1.22
C SER A 5 -27.71 -60.04 -1.68
N VAL A 6 -26.92 -59.59 -0.68
CA VAL A 6 -25.44 -59.33 -0.61
C VAL A 6 -24.87 -58.20 -1.50
N ASN A 7 -23.93 -57.33 -1.08
CA ASN A 7 -22.64 -57.60 -0.43
C ASN A 7 -22.07 -56.42 0.39
N CYS A 8 -21.57 -56.75 1.58
CA CYS A 8 -20.70 -55.94 2.42
C CYS A 8 -19.24 -56.26 2.06
N VAL A 9 -18.46 -55.28 1.58
CA VAL A 9 -17.04 -55.45 1.27
C VAL A 9 -16.21 -54.92 2.43
N ARG A 10 -15.62 -55.86 3.18
CA ARG A 10 -14.66 -55.64 4.24
C ARG A 10 -13.26 -55.69 3.62
N VAL A 11 -12.56 -54.56 3.55
CA VAL A 11 -11.17 -54.54 3.06
C VAL A 11 -10.25 -55.01 4.19
N VAL A 12 -9.82 -56.26 4.08
CA VAL A 12 -8.71 -56.84 4.84
C VAL A 12 -7.42 -56.42 4.13
N ARG A 13 -6.53 -55.69 4.81
CA ARG A 13 -5.15 -55.52 4.33
C ARG A 13 -4.33 -56.72 4.81
N SER A 14 -3.90 -57.52 3.85
CA SER A 14 -2.97 -58.62 3.99
C SER A 14 -1.56 -58.12 4.32
N LEU A 15 -0.91 -58.82 5.25
CA LEU A 15 0.54 -58.81 5.44
C LEU A 15 1.17 -59.56 4.26
N SER A 16 1.94 -58.87 3.43
CA SER A 16 2.85 -59.51 2.47
C SER A 16 4.27 -59.47 3.02
N VAL A 17 4.72 -60.65 3.45
CA VAL A 17 6.11 -61.01 3.75
C VAL A 17 6.93 -60.82 2.47
N GLY A 18 7.89 -59.90 2.50
CA GLY A 18 8.86 -59.66 1.44
C GLY A 18 10.19 -60.30 1.79
N LEU A 19 10.63 -61.19 0.89
CA LEU A 19 11.75 -62.12 1.01
C LEU A 19 13.12 -61.47 1.17
N LYS A 20 13.97 -62.17 1.92
CA LYS A 20 15.42 -61.95 2.08
C LYS A 20 16.12 -62.02 0.72
N THR A 21 16.81 -60.95 0.34
CA THR A 21 17.87 -60.99 -0.68
C THR A 21 19.22 -61.05 0.00
N VAL A 22 19.83 -62.22 -0.13
CA VAL A 22 21.22 -62.53 0.20
C VAL A 22 22.11 -61.83 -0.82
N LEU A 23 23.15 -61.12 -0.35
CA LEU A 23 24.27 -60.70 -1.18
C LEU A 23 25.60 -61.17 -0.56
N PRO A 24 26.63 -61.41 -1.40
CA PRO A 24 27.58 -62.48 -1.17
C PRO A 24 28.85 -62.04 -0.44
N LEU A 25 29.47 -63.06 0.16
CA LEU A 25 30.80 -63.13 0.74
C LEU A 25 31.87 -62.58 -0.22
N VAL A 26 32.59 -61.54 0.18
CA VAL A 26 33.85 -61.15 -0.46
C VAL A 26 35.01 -61.33 0.52
N ARG A 27 35.91 -62.19 0.06
CA ARG A 27 37.24 -62.58 0.50
C ARG A 27 38.01 -61.63 1.41
N SER A 28 38.59 -62.27 2.42
CA SER A 28 39.87 -62.01 3.06
C SER A 28 40.96 -61.49 2.12
N SER A 29 41.60 -60.40 2.52
CA SER A 29 43.02 -60.15 2.30
C SER A 29 43.66 -59.80 3.64
N SER A 30 44.43 -60.76 4.14
CA SER A 30 45.43 -60.54 5.17
C SER A 30 46.55 -59.66 4.62
N SER A 31 46.91 -58.62 5.36
CA SER A 31 48.26 -58.06 5.32
C SER A 31 48.75 -57.87 6.74
N HIS A 32 49.64 -58.77 7.13
CA HIS A 32 50.50 -58.65 8.29
C HIS A 32 51.30 -57.34 8.21
N PHE A 33 51.35 -56.59 9.31
CA PHE A 33 52.52 -55.81 9.67
C PHE A 33 52.80 -55.93 11.17
N SER A 34 53.84 -56.72 11.45
CA SER A 34 54.82 -56.64 12.55
C SER A 34 54.37 -56.20 13.95
N THR A 35 54.29 -57.19 14.85
CA THR A 35 54.61 -57.05 16.28
C THR A 35 56.12 -56.96 16.52
N THR A 36 56.58 -56.00 17.30
CA THR A 36 57.57 -56.22 18.38
C THR A 36 57.30 -55.25 19.55
N PRO A 37 57.69 -55.61 20.78
CA PRO A 37 56.87 -55.39 21.97
C PRO A 37 57.45 -54.35 22.94
N SER A 38 56.59 -53.65 23.67
CA SER A 38 56.90 -53.22 25.03
C SER A 38 55.61 -53.10 25.85
N SER A 39 55.61 -53.84 26.94
CA SER A 39 54.55 -54.04 27.91
C SER A 39 54.18 -52.76 28.67
N LEU A 40 52.88 -52.47 28.78
CA LEU A 40 52.14 -52.17 30.02
C LEU A 40 50.77 -51.59 29.66
N ASN A 41 49.84 -52.48 29.26
CA ASN A 41 48.40 -52.46 29.56
C ASN A 41 47.70 -53.40 28.59
N ASP A 42 47.40 -54.61 29.06
CA ASP A 42 46.60 -55.63 28.36
C ASP A 42 45.10 -55.30 28.39
N THR A 43 44.78 -54.02 28.60
CA THR A 43 43.44 -53.47 28.60
C THR A 43 43.28 -52.74 27.28
N PRO A 44 42.29 -53.13 26.44
CA PRO A 44 42.12 -52.49 25.15
C PRO A 44 41.81 -51.00 25.34
N TRP A 45 42.34 -50.17 24.43
CA TRP A 45 42.38 -48.70 24.52
C TRP A 45 41.07 -48.02 24.95
N TYR A 46 39.91 -48.62 24.66
CA TYR A 46 38.59 -48.12 25.05
C TYR A 46 38.22 -48.34 26.54
N LEU A 47 39.05 -49.04 27.31
CA LEU A 47 38.89 -49.29 28.76
C LEU A 47 39.91 -48.53 29.62
N ASN A 48 40.91 -47.87 29.00
CA ASN A 48 41.92 -47.11 29.71
C ASN A 48 41.39 -45.69 30.00
N PRO A 49 41.12 -45.30 31.26
CA PRO A 49 40.60 -43.96 31.58
C PRO A 49 41.63 -42.84 31.31
N ASN A 50 42.92 -43.18 31.21
CA ASN A 50 44.00 -42.23 30.92
C ASN A 50 44.21 -41.98 29.41
N GLU A 51 43.80 -42.92 28.55
CA GLU A 51 43.94 -42.85 27.08
C GLU A 51 42.60 -42.69 26.35
N SER A 52 41.50 -42.94 27.04
CA SER A 52 40.18 -42.55 26.54
C SER A 52 40.20 -41.05 26.35
N PRO A 53 39.99 -40.52 25.14
CA PRO A 53 39.86 -39.09 24.96
C PRO A 53 38.71 -38.67 25.86
N ALA A 54 38.99 -37.87 26.89
CA ALA A 54 37.94 -37.15 27.58
C ALA A 54 37.16 -36.48 26.46
N ILE A 55 35.92 -36.91 26.22
CA ILE A 55 35.10 -36.41 25.12
C ILE A 55 34.62 -35.00 25.52
N SER A 56 35.54 -34.09 25.82
CA SER A 56 35.37 -32.67 25.62
C SER A 56 35.67 -32.44 24.16
N SER A 57 34.69 -32.69 23.29
CA SER A 57 34.81 -32.24 21.91
C SER A 57 35.05 -30.72 21.95
N PRO A 58 36.14 -30.20 21.37
CA PRO A 58 36.43 -28.75 21.36
C PRO A 58 35.34 -27.94 20.63
N LEU A 59 34.42 -28.62 19.95
CA LEU A 59 33.28 -28.09 19.21
C LEU A 59 32.12 -27.53 20.07
N ASN A 60 32.14 -27.62 21.41
CA ASN A 60 31.07 -27.10 22.28
C ASN A 60 31.60 -26.17 23.39
N THR A 61 32.73 -25.49 23.19
CA THR A 61 33.07 -24.37 24.10
C THR A 61 32.16 -23.19 23.73
N ILE A 62 31.09 -23.00 24.49
CA ILE A 62 30.17 -21.89 24.30
C ILE A 62 30.82 -20.66 24.93
N GLU A 63 30.98 -19.60 24.13
CA GLU A 63 31.48 -18.31 24.60
C GLU A 63 30.49 -17.72 25.60
N ILE A 64 30.97 -17.45 26.81
CA ILE A 64 30.19 -16.76 27.86
C ILE A 64 30.43 -15.26 27.67
N PRO A 65 29.37 -14.45 27.54
CA PRO A 65 29.50 -13.02 27.31
C PRO A 65 30.10 -12.30 28.53
N GLU A 66 30.69 -11.13 28.28
CA GLU A 66 31.15 -10.24 29.35
C GLU A 66 29.96 -9.73 30.18
N MET A 67 30.10 -9.78 31.51
CA MET A 67 29.04 -9.40 32.43
C MET A 67 28.95 -7.89 32.62
N PRO A 68 27.74 -7.31 32.74
CA PRO A 68 27.57 -5.89 33.02
C PRO A 68 28.07 -5.53 34.44
N PRO A 69 28.48 -4.28 34.69
CA PRO A 69 28.95 -3.87 36.02
C PRO A 69 27.85 -4.04 37.09
N ASN A 70 28.24 -4.50 38.29
CA ASN A 70 27.35 -4.70 39.43
C ASN A 70 26.18 -5.68 39.14
N TYR A 71 26.50 -6.87 38.65
CA TYR A 71 25.52 -7.93 38.39
C TYR A 71 25.27 -8.80 39.63
N PRO A 72 24.06 -9.35 39.82
CA PRO A 72 23.77 -10.27 40.92
C PRO A 72 24.36 -11.67 40.65
N LEU A 73 24.80 -12.38 41.70
CA LEU A 73 25.36 -13.75 41.58
C LEU A 73 24.41 -14.74 40.90
N THR A 74 23.10 -14.51 41.02
CA THR A 74 22.06 -15.28 40.32
C THR A 74 22.20 -15.20 38.80
N LEU A 75 22.59 -14.05 38.25
CA LEU A 75 22.79 -13.86 36.82
C LEU A 75 23.93 -14.74 36.31
N GLU A 76 25.08 -14.73 37.00
CA GLU A 76 26.25 -15.54 36.65
C GLU A 76 25.96 -17.04 36.73
N ASN A 77 25.28 -17.47 37.80
CA ASN A 77 24.88 -18.88 37.93
C ASN A 77 23.95 -19.32 36.79
N LEU A 78 23.00 -18.46 36.41
CA LEU A 78 22.06 -18.74 35.32
C LEU A 78 22.74 -18.75 33.95
N THR A 79 23.67 -17.84 33.68
CA THR A 79 24.42 -17.82 32.40
C THR A 79 25.32 -19.04 32.27
N HIS A 80 25.99 -19.44 33.35
CA HIS A 80 26.79 -20.68 33.35
C HIS A 80 25.92 -21.90 33.16
N PHE A 81 24.76 -21.97 33.82
CA PHE A 81 23.79 -23.05 33.63
C PHE A 81 23.26 -23.11 32.19
N LEU A 82 22.95 -21.95 31.59
CA LEU A 82 22.48 -21.86 30.19
C LEU A 82 23.54 -22.34 29.19
N ALA A 83 24.80 -21.94 29.37
CA ALA A 83 25.89 -22.32 28.49
C ALA A 83 26.28 -23.80 28.67
N ASN A 84 26.64 -24.20 29.88
CA ASN A 84 27.28 -25.49 30.13
C ASN A 84 26.27 -26.65 30.17
N ASP A 85 25.17 -26.48 30.91
CA ASP A 85 24.23 -27.58 31.17
C ASP A 85 23.12 -27.64 30.12
N LEU A 86 22.61 -26.48 29.69
CA LEU A 86 21.54 -26.40 28.69
C LEU A 86 22.04 -26.33 27.25
N GLY A 87 23.32 -26.05 27.02
CA GLY A 87 23.91 -25.99 25.67
C GLY A 87 23.30 -24.91 24.78
N ILE A 88 22.87 -23.79 25.37
CA ILE A 88 22.40 -22.60 24.67
C ILE A 88 23.62 -21.77 24.28
N TYR A 89 23.74 -21.40 23.00
CA TYR A 89 24.89 -20.69 22.46
C TYR A 89 24.53 -19.25 22.06
N ASP A 90 25.55 -18.43 21.77
CA ASP A 90 25.39 -17.02 21.36
C ASP A 90 24.60 -16.24 22.43
N LEU A 91 25.06 -16.31 23.68
CA LEU A 91 24.39 -15.66 24.80
C LEU A 91 24.68 -14.15 24.77
N LEU A 92 23.63 -13.33 24.84
CA LEU A 92 23.73 -11.88 24.99
C LEU A 92 22.99 -11.44 26.25
N ILE A 93 23.57 -10.50 26.98
CA ILE A 93 23.00 -9.95 28.21
C ILE A 93 22.81 -8.45 28.00
N PHE A 94 21.57 -7.98 28.15
CA PHE A 94 21.23 -6.56 28.13
C PHE A 94 20.92 -6.08 29.55
N ASP A 95 21.59 -5.00 29.95
CA ASP A 95 21.33 -4.31 31.21
C ASP A 95 20.31 -3.19 30.98
N MET A 96 19.13 -3.36 31.55
CA MET A 96 17.98 -2.47 31.35
C MET A 96 17.84 -1.42 32.45
N ARG A 97 18.70 -1.45 33.48
CA ARG A 97 18.66 -0.55 34.65
C ARG A 97 18.99 0.92 34.33
N SER A 98 19.51 1.19 33.15
CA SER A 98 20.17 2.43 32.73
C SER A 98 19.28 3.68 32.61
N ASN A 99 17.95 3.58 32.75
CA ASN A 99 17.05 4.75 32.72
C ASN A 99 16.48 5.17 34.09
N SER A 100 16.64 4.38 35.16
CA SER A 100 16.08 4.80 36.47
C SER A 100 16.78 6.05 37.06
N ASN A 101 18.07 6.24 36.75
CA ASN A 101 18.85 7.38 37.25
C ASN A 101 18.80 8.62 36.33
N SER A 102 18.37 8.50 35.07
CA SER A 102 18.26 9.64 34.13
C SER A 102 16.90 10.36 34.19
N ILE A 103 15.91 9.80 34.90
CA ILE A 103 14.56 10.37 35.08
C ILE A 103 14.57 11.71 35.83
N SER A 104 15.66 12.09 36.50
CA SER A 104 15.74 13.38 37.19
C SER A 104 16.18 14.57 36.33
N ASN A 105 16.80 14.37 35.15
CA ASN A 105 17.49 15.46 34.44
C ASN A 105 17.36 15.46 32.90
N SER A 106 16.25 15.01 32.31
CA SER A 106 15.92 15.42 30.94
C SER A 106 14.44 15.27 30.60
N GLU A 107 13.69 16.34 30.81
CA GLU A 107 12.46 16.59 30.06
C GLU A 107 12.86 16.71 28.57
N ASN A 108 12.17 15.98 27.68
CA ASN A 108 12.28 15.99 26.22
C ASN A 108 13.18 14.94 25.54
N ILE A 109 12.96 13.64 25.81
CA ILE A 109 13.24 12.59 24.81
C ILE A 109 12.01 11.67 24.69
N SER A 110 11.25 11.91 23.64
CA SER A 110 10.21 11.08 23.01
C SER A 110 10.00 9.65 23.55
N SER A 111 8.80 9.48 24.10
CA SER A 111 8.04 8.28 24.46
C SER A 111 7.91 7.23 23.35
N GLU A 112 8.97 6.51 23.00
CA GLU A 112 8.86 5.40 22.02
C GLU A 112 9.52 4.08 22.44
N ILE A 113 10.17 3.99 23.62
CA ILE A 113 10.84 2.74 24.05
C ILE A 113 10.75 2.60 25.59
N GLU A 114 9.56 2.32 26.13
CA GLU A 114 9.38 2.31 27.60
C GLU A 114 8.85 0.99 28.17
N GLY A 115 8.23 0.12 27.35
CA GLY A 115 7.63 -1.11 27.89
C GLY A 115 8.64 -2.16 28.38
N ALA A 116 9.84 -2.26 27.80
CA ALA A 116 10.80 -3.32 28.15
C ALA A 116 11.62 -3.01 29.41
N HIS A 117 11.85 -1.73 29.71
CA HIS A 117 12.59 -1.27 30.90
C HIS A 117 11.76 -1.43 32.18
N ASP A 118 10.44 -1.33 32.08
CA ASP A 118 9.52 -1.54 33.21
C ASP A 118 9.39 -3.02 33.63
N ILE A 119 9.75 -3.94 32.74
CA ILE A 119 9.46 -5.38 32.89
C ILE A 119 10.63 -6.14 33.53
N ALA A 120 11.88 -5.76 33.26
CA ALA A 120 13.06 -6.51 33.68
C ALA A 120 14.28 -5.60 33.89
N ASP A 121 15.12 -5.96 34.86
CA ASP A 121 16.42 -5.33 35.09
C ASP A 121 17.49 -5.91 34.15
N PHE A 122 17.41 -7.22 33.88
CA PHE A 122 18.34 -7.92 33.00
C PHE A 122 17.61 -8.80 32.00
N MET A 123 18.05 -8.73 30.75
CA MET A 123 17.50 -9.52 29.66
C MET A 123 18.57 -10.42 29.06
N ILE A 124 18.38 -11.73 29.14
CA ILE A 124 19.28 -12.73 28.54
C ILE A 124 18.65 -13.23 27.24
N LEU A 125 19.38 -13.11 26.13
CA LEU A 125 19.06 -13.76 24.86
C LEU A 125 20.00 -14.95 24.64
N GLY A 126 19.46 -16.06 24.15
CA GLY A 126 20.28 -17.20 23.75
C GLY A 126 19.68 -17.97 22.59
N THR A 127 20.55 -18.62 21.81
CA THR A 127 20.15 -19.45 20.68
C THR A 127 20.18 -20.94 21.03
N GLY A 128 19.06 -21.61 20.76
CA GLY A 128 18.94 -23.06 20.85
C GLY A 128 19.04 -23.75 19.49
N LYS A 129 19.57 -24.97 19.49
CA LYS A 129 19.77 -25.80 18.29
C LYS A 129 18.49 -26.15 17.53
N SER A 130 17.36 -26.33 18.23
CA SER A 130 16.07 -26.68 17.65
C SER A 130 14.91 -26.40 18.60
N SER A 131 13.67 -26.40 18.11
CA SER A 131 12.47 -26.25 18.96
C SER A 131 12.31 -27.36 20.00
N LYS A 132 12.73 -28.60 19.68
CA LYS A 132 12.76 -29.72 20.64
C LYS A 132 13.82 -29.50 21.72
N HIS A 133 14.97 -28.94 21.34
CA HIS A 133 16.01 -28.55 22.28
C HIS A 133 15.49 -27.50 23.26
N LEU A 134 14.85 -26.44 22.76
CA LEU A 134 14.26 -25.37 23.59
C LEU A 134 13.19 -25.89 24.56
N LEU A 135 12.35 -26.83 24.12
CA LEU A 135 11.36 -27.47 24.98
C LEU A 135 12.01 -28.21 26.17
N LYS A 136 13.09 -28.98 25.91
CA LYS A 136 13.83 -29.68 26.95
C LYS A 136 14.55 -28.66 27.84
N ALA A 137 15.32 -27.76 27.25
CA ALA A 137 16.10 -26.75 27.96
C ALA A 137 15.25 -25.90 28.90
N SER A 138 14.05 -25.48 28.47
CA SER A 138 13.15 -24.73 29.34
C SER A 138 12.56 -25.56 30.49
N SER A 139 12.31 -26.85 30.27
CA SER A 139 11.84 -27.73 31.35
C SER A 139 12.92 -27.92 32.42
N GLU A 140 14.18 -28.08 32.00
CA GLU A 140 15.34 -28.16 32.89
C GLU A 140 15.60 -26.82 33.59
N LEU A 141 15.50 -25.69 32.88
CA LEU A 141 15.61 -24.35 33.47
C LEU A 141 14.54 -24.11 34.55
N GLN A 142 13.30 -24.51 34.29
CA GLN A 142 12.24 -24.42 35.28
C GLN A 142 12.54 -25.26 36.52
N PHE A 143 13.11 -26.44 36.35
CA PHE A 143 13.50 -27.33 37.43
C PHE A 143 14.63 -26.72 38.25
N TYR A 144 15.66 -26.20 37.58
CA TYR A 144 16.79 -25.51 38.20
C TYR A 144 16.34 -24.31 39.05
N ILE A 145 15.51 -23.42 38.49
CA ILE A 145 15.01 -22.24 39.23
C ILE A 145 14.18 -22.68 40.45
N LYS A 146 13.37 -23.73 40.33
CA LYS A 146 12.56 -24.25 41.44
C LYS A 146 13.39 -24.83 42.58
N HIS A 147 14.52 -25.45 42.28
CA HIS A 147 15.31 -26.17 43.29
C HIS A 147 16.49 -25.37 43.82
N ASN A 148 17.11 -24.52 43.00
CA ASN A 148 18.27 -23.74 43.40
C ASN A 148 17.88 -22.34 43.87
N LEU A 149 16.87 -21.71 43.23
CA LEU A 149 16.41 -20.37 43.58
C LEU A 149 15.13 -20.37 44.42
N HIS A 150 14.51 -21.54 44.62
CA HIS A 150 13.25 -21.72 45.36
C HIS A 150 12.11 -20.80 44.91
N LYS A 151 12.09 -20.42 43.62
CA LYS A 151 11.01 -19.63 43.01
C LYS A 151 10.27 -20.43 41.95
N LEU A 152 9.04 -20.01 41.67
CA LEU A 152 8.21 -20.57 40.61
C LEU A 152 8.30 -19.69 39.35
N PRO A 153 9.15 -20.05 38.37
CA PRO A 153 9.31 -19.27 37.16
C PRO A 153 8.03 -19.27 36.32
N LEU A 154 7.81 -18.19 35.57
CA LEU A 154 6.75 -18.10 34.56
C LEU A 154 7.37 -18.34 33.19
N THR A 155 6.89 -19.37 32.49
CA THR A 155 7.41 -19.71 31.16
C THR A 155 6.33 -19.62 30.10
N GLU A 156 6.61 -18.83 29.06
CA GLU A 156 5.75 -18.64 27.91
C GLU A 156 6.36 -19.26 26.64
N GLY A 157 5.53 -19.49 25.63
CA GLY A 157 5.98 -20.04 24.34
C GLY A 157 6.11 -21.57 24.29
N ILE A 158 5.79 -22.29 25.37
CA ILE A 158 5.87 -23.76 25.44
C ILE A 158 4.52 -24.43 25.21
N LEU A 159 4.45 -25.23 24.14
CA LEU A 159 3.37 -26.16 23.84
C LEU A 159 3.77 -27.58 24.26
N LYS A 160 3.21 -28.02 25.40
CA LYS A 160 3.38 -29.39 25.91
C LYS A 160 2.75 -30.43 24.96
N THR A 161 3.32 -31.63 24.96
CA THR A 161 2.94 -32.75 24.09
C THR A 161 1.44 -33.07 24.10
N GLY A 162 0.77 -33.02 25.25
CA GLY A 162 -0.68 -33.28 25.35
C GLY A 162 -1.54 -32.22 24.64
N LYS A 163 -1.21 -30.94 24.79
CA LYS A 163 -1.89 -29.83 24.06
C LYS A 163 -1.59 -29.91 22.57
N LEU A 164 -0.36 -30.23 22.21
CA LEU A 164 0.13 -30.40 20.85
C LEU A 164 -0.57 -31.59 20.15
N ALA A 165 -0.75 -32.73 20.82
CA ALA A 165 -1.50 -33.87 20.32
C ALA A 165 -2.99 -33.55 20.10
N LYS A 166 -3.61 -32.82 21.03
CA LYS A 166 -5.00 -32.35 20.88
C LYS A 166 -5.13 -31.39 19.70
N TYR A 167 -4.15 -30.51 19.50
CA TYR A 167 -4.06 -29.61 18.36
C TYR A 167 -3.93 -30.39 17.03
N HIS A 168 -3.01 -31.36 16.94
CA HIS A 168 -2.90 -32.23 15.77
C HIS A 168 -4.18 -33.03 15.51
N ARG A 169 -4.85 -33.57 16.53
CA ARG A 169 -6.12 -34.29 16.35
C ARG A 169 -7.20 -33.36 15.76
N LYS A 170 -7.28 -32.10 16.21
CA LYS A 170 -8.20 -31.10 15.65
C LYS A 170 -7.83 -30.76 14.20
N LEU A 171 -6.54 -30.52 13.92
CA LEU A 171 -6.07 -30.26 12.57
C LEU A 171 -6.33 -31.45 11.65
N ASN A 172 -6.06 -32.69 12.07
CA ASN A 172 -6.31 -33.88 11.25
C ASN A 172 -7.80 -34.12 11.01
N LYS A 173 -8.67 -33.76 11.96
CA LYS A 173 -10.13 -33.75 11.73
C LYS A 173 -10.55 -32.73 10.66
N LYS A 174 -9.95 -31.53 10.68
CA LYS A 174 -10.16 -30.49 9.66
C LYS A 174 -9.48 -30.82 8.32
N GLY A 175 -8.31 -31.45 8.35
CA GLY A 175 -7.45 -31.75 7.21
C GLY A 175 -7.89 -32.95 6.38
N LYS A 176 -8.94 -33.67 6.80
CA LYS A 176 -9.66 -34.61 5.91
C LYS A 176 -10.51 -33.87 4.86
N THR A 177 -10.91 -32.63 5.14
CA THR A 177 -11.71 -31.78 4.23
C THR A 177 -10.97 -30.51 3.78
N ALA A 178 -9.87 -30.14 4.44
CA ALA A 178 -9.12 -28.93 4.11
C ALA A 178 -7.96 -29.19 3.11
N PRO A 179 -7.71 -28.24 2.18
CA PRO A 179 -6.64 -28.31 1.19
C PRO A 179 -5.22 -28.35 1.82
N ASN A 180 -4.25 -28.91 1.08
CA ASN A 180 -2.91 -29.24 1.58
C ASN A 180 -2.11 -28.06 2.17
N TYR A 181 -2.38 -26.83 1.74
CA TYR A 181 -1.74 -25.63 2.33
C TYR A 181 -2.06 -25.47 3.82
N SER A 182 -3.23 -25.93 4.28
CA SER A 182 -3.65 -25.80 5.68
C SER A 182 -2.83 -26.65 6.65
N LYS A 183 -2.02 -27.58 6.12
CA LYS A 183 -1.09 -28.43 6.86
C LYS A 183 0.29 -27.80 7.01
N GLN A 184 0.61 -26.73 6.26
CA GLN A 184 1.86 -26.00 6.40
C GLN A 184 1.82 -25.14 7.67
N THR A 185 2.90 -25.08 8.42
CA THR A 185 3.00 -24.34 9.69
C THR A 185 3.39 -22.87 9.52
N TYR A 186 3.38 -22.32 8.29
CA TYR A 186 3.62 -20.89 7.98
C TYR A 186 4.80 -20.29 8.77
N GLY A 187 5.94 -20.98 8.81
CA GLY A 187 7.16 -20.51 9.48
C GLY A 187 7.14 -20.51 11.02
N VAL A 188 5.99 -20.55 11.69
CA VAL A 188 5.93 -20.57 13.16
C VAL A 188 5.80 -22.01 13.65
N THR A 189 6.94 -22.70 13.74
CA THR A 189 6.96 -24.00 14.41
C THR A 189 6.76 -23.81 15.92
N PRO A 190 6.03 -24.71 16.59
CA PRO A 190 5.79 -24.62 18.03
C PRO A 190 7.14 -24.67 18.77
N ASN A 191 7.25 -23.89 19.86
CA ASN A 191 8.43 -23.86 20.73
C ASN A 191 9.71 -23.30 20.08
N THR A 192 9.59 -22.43 19.08
CA THR A 192 10.73 -21.70 18.46
C THR A 192 11.22 -20.52 19.27
N TRP A 193 10.38 -20.03 20.17
CA TRP A 193 10.69 -18.97 21.11
C TRP A 193 10.09 -19.33 22.45
N VAL A 194 10.94 -19.35 23.48
CA VAL A 194 10.55 -19.60 24.86
C VAL A 194 11.07 -18.46 25.71
N MET A 195 10.18 -17.81 26.45
CA MET A 195 10.49 -16.78 27.43
C MET A 195 10.32 -17.39 28.82
N THR A 196 11.27 -17.15 29.72
CA THR A 196 11.22 -17.57 31.11
C THR A 196 11.55 -16.38 32.00
N ASP A 197 10.54 -15.92 32.74
CA ASP A 197 10.73 -15.00 33.86
C ASP A 197 11.12 -15.80 35.10
N THR A 198 12.28 -15.46 35.66
CA THR A 198 12.87 -16.13 36.82
C THR A 198 12.22 -15.71 38.14
N LYS A 199 11.56 -14.54 38.18
CA LYS A 199 11.06 -13.85 39.40
C LYS A 199 12.11 -13.59 40.47
N THR A 200 13.38 -13.59 40.09
CA THR A 200 14.53 -13.26 40.95
C THR A 200 15.35 -12.19 40.26
N ASP A 201 15.69 -11.13 41.00
CA ASP A 201 16.59 -10.05 40.57
C ASP A 201 16.24 -9.42 39.20
N GLY A 202 14.94 -9.44 38.84
CA GLY A 202 14.45 -8.85 37.59
C GLY A 202 14.99 -9.51 36.31
N ILE A 203 15.41 -10.79 36.37
CA ILE A 203 16.05 -11.47 35.23
C ILE A 203 15.01 -12.19 34.35
N ILE A 204 14.98 -11.85 33.07
CA ILE A 204 14.18 -12.54 32.05
C ILE A 204 15.10 -13.20 31.02
N ILE A 205 14.78 -14.44 30.67
CA ILE A 205 15.56 -15.26 29.74
C ILE A 205 14.70 -15.57 28.51
N HIS A 206 15.16 -15.19 27.33
CA HIS A 206 14.59 -15.64 26.06
C HIS A 206 15.55 -16.60 25.36
N MET A 207 15.03 -17.79 25.06
CA MET A 207 15.70 -18.77 24.22
C MET A 207 14.96 -18.87 22.89
N LEU A 208 15.67 -18.65 21.79
CA LEU A 208 15.12 -18.66 20.43
C LEU A 208 15.86 -19.66 19.55
N THR A 209 15.22 -20.17 18.51
CA THR A 209 15.95 -20.82 17.41
C THR A 209 16.63 -19.76 16.56
N HIS A 210 17.73 -20.12 15.89
CA HIS A 210 18.50 -19.18 15.06
C HIS A 210 17.62 -18.41 14.06
N ASP A 211 16.78 -19.13 13.30
CA ASP A 211 15.86 -18.52 12.33
C ASP A 211 14.91 -17.52 13.01
N ARG A 212 14.37 -17.89 14.18
CA ARG A 212 13.40 -17.07 14.88
C ARG A 212 14.03 -15.82 15.52
N ARG A 213 15.28 -15.95 15.95
CA ARG A 213 16.10 -14.86 16.46
C ARG A 213 16.38 -13.83 15.36
N ASN A 214 16.78 -14.29 14.17
CA ASN A 214 16.97 -13.44 13.00
C ASN A 214 15.67 -12.74 12.55
N ASP A 215 14.53 -13.44 12.61
CA ASP A 215 13.23 -12.88 12.27
C ASP A 215 12.82 -11.75 13.23
N LEU A 216 12.91 -11.99 14.54
CA LEU A 216 12.45 -11.04 15.55
C LEU A 216 13.45 -9.92 15.82
N ASN A 217 14.75 -10.21 15.75
CA ASN A 217 15.86 -9.27 15.99
C ASN A 217 15.65 -8.45 17.27
N LEU A 218 15.44 -9.15 18.39
CA LEU A 218 15.20 -8.52 19.69
C LEU A 218 16.44 -7.76 20.20
N GLU A 219 17.62 -8.11 19.71
CA GLU A 219 18.86 -7.38 19.99
C GLU A 219 18.75 -5.91 19.56
N TYR A 220 18.18 -5.66 18.38
CA TYR A 220 17.97 -4.30 17.89
C TYR A 220 16.96 -3.52 18.74
N LEU A 221 15.95 -4.22 19.28
CA LEU A 221 14.93 -3.59 20.10
C LEU A 221 15.48 -3.16 21.46
N TRP A 222 16.28 -4.01 22.11
CA TRP A 222 16.75 -3.80 23.49
C TRP A 222 18.16 -3.22 23.59
N SER A 223 18.87 -3.07 22.47
CA SER A 223 20.15 -2.38 22.47
C SER A 223 20.00 -0.88 22.72
N ASN A 224 21.00 -0.33 23.42
CA ASN A 224 21.15 1.11 23.58
C ASN A 224 21.29 1.80 22.22
N LYS A 225 20.91 3.08 22.13
CA LYS A 225 20.95 3.86 20.88
C LYS A 225 22.32 3.81 20.16
N LEU A 226 23.41 3.70 20.92
CA LEU A 226 24.77 3.57 20.41
C LEU A 226 25.01 2.21 19.70
N ASP A 227 24.48 1.14 20.27
CA ASP A 227 24.70 -0.24 19.83
C ASP A 227 23.68 -0.73 18.79
N LYS A 228 22.57 -0.01 18.58
CA LYS A 228 21.55 -0.34 17.57
C LYS A 228 22.12 -0.52 16.17
N SER A 229 23.18 0.21 15.84
CA SER A 229 23.87 0.10 14.55
C SER A 229 24.45 -1.31 14.30
N LYS A 230 24.86 -2.03 15.36
CA LYS A 230 25.42 -3.39 15.29
C LYS A 230 24.38 -4.43 14.88
N TYR A 231 23.12 -4.21 15.29
CA TYR A 231 22.02 -5.16 15.11
C TYR A 231 21.07 -4.76 13.98
N LEU A 232 21.46 -3.79 13.15
CA LEU A 232 20.67 -3.41 11.98
C LEU A 232 20.62 -4.60 11.00
N LYS A 233 19.42 -5.02 10.59
CA LYS A 233 19.29 -6.04 9.55
C LYS A 233 19.90 -5.50 8.26
N LYS A 234 20.96 -6.16 7.78
CA LYS A 234 21.38 -6.00 6.38
C LYS A 234 20.23 -6.53 5.53
N ASN A 235 19.64 -5.68 4.71
CA ASN A 235 18.61 -6.08 3.74
C ASN A 235 19.26 -7.04 2.73
N ASN A 236 19.35 -8.32 3.09
CA ASN A 236 19.48 -9.35 2.08
C ASN A 236 18.20 -9.22 1.26
N SER A 237 18.36 -8.89 -0.02
CA SER A 237 17.34 -8.98 -1.05
C SER A 237 16.87 -10.44 -1.13
N PHE A 238 16.06 -10.87 -0.18
CA PHE A 238 15.31 -12.10 -0.33
C PHE A 238 14.36 -11.84 -1.49
N ASN A 239 14.62 -12.53 -2.61
CA ASN A 239 13.76 -12.55 -3.78
C ASN A 239 12.31 -12.69 -3.32
N ASN A 240 11.49 -11.69 -3.63
CA ASN A 240 10.08 -11.60 -3.27
C ASN A 240 9.18 -12.66 -3.96
N ASP A 241 9.78 -13.67 -4.58
CA ASP A 241 9.10 -14.62 -5.46
C ASP A 241 8.55 -15.85 -4.73
N ASP A 242 9.05 -16.19 -3.54
CA ASP A 242 8.54 -17.32 -2.74
C ASP A 242 7.46 -16.91 -1.72
N ASN A 243 6.55 -16.02 -2.15
CA ASN A 243 5.36 -15.65 -1.38
C ASN A 243 4.24 -16.70 -1.51
N ILE A 244 4.54 -17.95 -1.11
CA ILE A 244 3.57 -19.06 -1.01
C ILE A 244 2.42 -18.75 -0.02
N PHE A 245 2.57 -17.71 0.80
CA PHE A 245 1.63 -17.37 1.89
C PHE A 245 0.74 -16.14 1.67
N ARG A 246 0.77 -15.48 0.49
CA ARG A 246 -0.21 -14.42 0.18
C ARG A 246 -1.66 -14.92 0.12
N GLY A 247 -1.89 -16.23 -0.04
CA GLY A 247 -3.23 -16.79 -0.18
C GLY A 247 -3.95 -17.15 1.13
N ILE A 248 -3.24 -17.40 2.24
CA ILE A 248 -3.85 -18.06 3.41
C ILE A 248 -3.30 -17.54 4.74
N ARG A 249 -3.89 -16.46 5.24
CA ARG A 249 -4.52 -16.34 6.57
C ARG A 249 -4.83 -14.89 6.87
N TYR A 250 -6.12 -14.62 6.95
CA TYR A 250 -6.74 -13.48 7.59
C TYR A 250 -6.34 -13.44 9.07
N PHE A 251 -5.40 -12.56 9.42
CA PHE A 251 -5.30 -11.97 10.74
C PHE A 251 -5.50 -10.46 10.57
N HIS A 252 -6.71 -10.00 10.87
CA HIS A 252 -6.98 -8.59 11.07
C HIS A 252 -6.33 -8.19 12.40
N THR A 253 -5.12 -7.63 12.34
CA THR A 253 -4.62 -6.56 13.22
C THR A 253 -3.16 -6.29 12.88
N SER A 254 -2.89 -5.05 12.45
CA SER A 254 -1.61 -4.35 12.51
C SER A 254 -0.37 -5.06 11.94
N SER A 255 -0.15 -4.89 10.64
CA SER A 255 1.21 -4.58 10.18
C SER A 255 1.24 -3.09 9.85
N ARG A 256 2.04 -2.37 10.63
CA ARG A 256 2.34 -0.94 10.48
C ARG A 256 2.81 -0.69 9.05
N ASN A 257 2.35 0.41 8.48
CA ASN A 257 2.83 1.02 7.24
C ASN A 257 4.37 1.09 7.28
N TYR A 258 5.04 0.10 6.70
CA TYR A 258 6.43 0.23 6.30
C TYR A 258 6.44 0.65 4.83
N SER A 259 7.30 1.60 4.55
CA SER A 259 7.40 2.39 3.33
C SER A 259 7.57 1.54 2.07
N ASP A 260 6.46 1.12 1.47
CA ASP A 260 6.45 0.87 0.04
C ASP A 260 6.44 2.24 -0.66
N THR A 261 7.60 2.59 -1.20
CA THR A 261 7.80 3.75 -2.08
C THR A 261 7.04 3.61 -3.40
N THR A 262 6.38 2.48 -3.62
CA THR A 262 5.44 2.26 -4.70
C THR A 262 4.03 1.95 -4.13
N PRO A 263 3.03 2.78 -4.42
CA PRO A 263 1.63 2.55 -4.09
C PRO A 263 1.10 1.39 -4.95
N THR A 264 1.49 0.16 -4.63
CA THR A 264 1.06 -1.04 -5.34
C THR A 264 -0.33 -1.45 -4.85
N PHE A 265 -1.26 -1.58 -5.79
CA PHE A 265 -2.62 -2.02 -5.47
C PHE A 265 -2.62 -3.44 -4.93
N ASN A 266 -2.96 -3.60 -3.66
CA ASN A 266 -3.17 -4.91 -3.06
C ASN A 266 -4.64 -5.31 -3.25
N GLN A 267 -4.90 -6.21 -4.21
CA GLN A 267 -6.25 -6.68 -4.59
C GLN A 267 -7.06 -7.25 -3.42
N PHE A 268 -6.42 -7.55 -2.29
CA PHE A 268 -7.02 -8.19 -1.13
C PHE A 268 -7.23 -7.25 0.08
N ASP A 269 -6.83 -5.97 -0.02
CA ASP A 269 -7.01 -4.94 1.03
C ASP A 269 -8.32 -4.15 0.78
N LEU A 270 -9.44 -4.89 0.81
CA LEU A 270 -10.72 -4.54 0.20
C LEU A 270 -11.68 -3.77 1.14
N THR A 271 -11.24 -2.69 1.77
CA THR A 271 -12.20 -1.71 2.31
C THR A 271 -12.33 -0.54 1.33
N SER A 272 -13.56 -0.07 1.10
CA SER A 272 -13.84 1.11 0.26
C SER A 272 -12.99 2.32 0.66
N ASP A 273 -12.74 2.43 1.96
CA ASP A 273 -12.02 3.56 2.56
C ASP A 273 -10.52 3.48 2.30
N ASN A 274 -9.93 2.28 2.37
CA ASN A 274 -8.52 2.07 2.00
C ASN A 274 -8.28 2.38 0.52
N TYR A 275 -9.19 1.96 -0.37
CA TYR A 275 -9.13 2.30 -1.78
C TYR A 275 -9.14 3.82 -2.00
N ASN A 276 -10.14 4.51 -1.47
CA ASN A 276 -10.28 5.95 -1.67
C ASN A 276 -9.08 6.73 -1.12
N ASN A 277 -8.53 6.30 0.02
CA ASN A 277 -7.34 6.92 0.60
C ASN A 277 -6.09 6.69 -0.26
N HIS A 278 -5.90 5.47 -0.76
CA HIS A 278 -4.78 5.15 -1.64
C HIS A 278 -4.88 5.88 -2.98
N PHE A 279 -6.09 5.96 -3.54
CA PHE A 279 -6.36 6.73 -4.75
C PHE A 279 -6.03 8.21 -4.55
N ARG A 280 -6.53 8.84 -3.48
CA ARG A 280 -6.20 10.23 -3.15
C ARG A 280 -4.70 10.45 -2.96
N LYS A 281 -3.99 9.49 -2.36
CA LYS A 281 -2.53 9.56 -2.20
C LYS A 281 -1.83 9.51 -3.55
N LEU A 282 -2.23 8.61 -4.44
CA LEU A 282 -1.73 8.52 -5.81
C LEU A 282 -1.92 9.83 -6.58
N LEU A 283 -3.13 10.39 -6.54
CA LEU A 283 -3.44 11.67 -7.18
C LEU A 283 -2.51 12.80 -6.69
N LYS A 284 -2.29 12.88 -5.38
CA LYS A 284 -1.37 13.86 -4.78
C LYS A 284 0.08 13.63 -5.18
N LEU A 285 0.53 12.38 -5.23
CA LEU A 285 1.89 12.03 -5.61
C LEU A 285 2.16 12.37 -7.08
N HIS A 286 1.20 12.17 -7.98
CA HIS A 286 1.33 12.57 -9.38
C HIS A 286 1.53 14.07 -9.56
N LEU A 287 0.82 14.89 -8.77
CA LEU A 287 0.98 16.35 -8.80
C LEU A 287 2.36 16.80 -8.29
N VAL A 288 3.01 16.00 -7.43
CA VAL A 288 4.35 16.29 -6.91
C VAL A 288 5.42 15.79 -7.87
N ASP A 289 5.36 14.52 -8.26
CA ASP A 289 6.35 13.83 -9.09
C ASP A 289 5.67 13.07 -10.23
N HIS A 290 5.51 13.74 -11.39
CA HIS A 290 4.88 13.12 -12.56
C HIS A 290 5.75 12.03 -13.22
N GLU A 291 7.08 12.07 -13.06
CA GLU A 291 8.00 11.09 -13.67
C GLU A 291 7.88 9.71 -13.01
N ASN A 292 7.76 9.68 -11.68
CA ASN A 292 7.66 8.42 -10.92
C ASN A 292 6.23 7.87 -10.90
N PHE A 293 5.23 8.74 -11.02
CA PHE A 293 3.81 8.38 -10.97
C PHE A 293 3.07 8.90 -12.20
N PRO A 294 3.27 8.34 -13.40
CA PRO A 294 2.58 8.80 -14.60
C PRO A 294 1.07 8.54 -14.54
N LEU A 295 0.29 9.26 -15.35
CA LEU A 295 -1.16 9.08 -15.50
C LEU A 295 -1.54 7.64 -15.85
N SER A 296 -0.67 6.93 -16.59
CA SER A 296 -0.85 5.51 -16.90
C SER A 296 -0.97 4.66 -15.64
N HIS A 297 -0.16 4.91 -14.61
CA HIS A 297 -0.20 4.18 -13.35
C HIS A 297 -1.52 4.43 -12.59
N ILE A 298 -2.06 5.64 -12.67
CA ILE A 298 -3.36 5.98 -12.07
C ILE A 298 -4.50 5.28 -12.82
N SER A 299 -4.44 5.24 -14.16
CA SER A 299 -5.43 4.51 -14.97
C SER A 299 -5.38 3.00 -14.73
N GLU A 300 -4.19 2.40 -14.65
CA GLU A 300 -4.02 0.98 -14.32
C GLU A 300 -4.55 0.65 -12.92
N PHE A 301 -4.38 1.57 -11.97
CA PHE A 301 -4.94 1.43 -10.64
C PHE A 301 -6.47 1.39 -10.71
N LEU A 302 -7.10 2.36 -11.36
CA LEU A 302 -8.55 2.39 -11.56
C LEU A 302 -9.07 1.13 -12.27
N ASP A 303 -8.36 0.63 -13.28
CA ASP A 303 -8.71 -0.61 -13.97
C ASP A 303 -8.66 -1.83 -13.03
N LYS A 304 -7.66 -1.91 -12.16
CA LYS A 304 -7.56 -2.98 -11.16
C LYS A 304 -8.72 -2.92 -10.16
N ILE A 305 -9.15 -1.73 -9.75
CA ILE A 305 -10.29 -1.52 -8.85
C ILE A 305 -11.61 -1.86 -9.51
N TYR A 306 -11.78 -1.45 -10.76
CA TYR A 306 -12.97 -1.77 -11.52
C TYR A 306 -13.07 -3.28 -11.75
N LYS A 307 -11.96 -3.96 -12.05
CA LYS A 307 -11.88 -5.44 -12.12
C LYS A 307 -12.17 -6.12 -10.79
N ALA A 308 -11.88 -5.46 -9.66
CA ALA A 308 -12.21 -5.96 -8.32
C ALA A 308 -13.71 -5.80 -7.98
N GLY A 309 -14.49 -5.10 -8.81
CA GLY A 309 -15.94 -4.96 -8.66
C GLY A 309 -16.40 -3.77 -7.81
N PHE A 310 -15.51 -2.82 -7.49
CA PHE A 310 -15.94 -1.59 -6.83
C PHE A 310 -16.51 -0.60 -7.83
N THR A 311 -17.62 0.03 -7.45
CA THR A 311 -18.19 1.16 -8.17
C THR A 311 -17.34 2.41 -7.92
N LEU A 312 -16.99 3.14 -8.98
CA LEU A 312 -16.37 4.46 -8.82
C LEU A 312 -17.41 5.44 -8.25
N ASN A 313 -17.03 6.14 -7.18
CA ASN A 313 -17.81 7.25 -6.65
C ASN A 313 -17.60 8.51 -7.51
N TYR A 314 -18.63 9.37 -7.60
CA TYR A 314 -18.54 10.69 -8.27
C TYR A 314 -17.34 11.50 -7.77
N GLN A 315 -17.14 11.58 -6.45
CA GLN A 315 -16.04 12.35 -5.86
C GLN A 315 -14.66 11.89 -6.35
N SER A 316 -14.46 10.57 -6.44
CA SER A 316 -13.20 10.00 -6.91
C SER A 316 -12.99 10.31 -8.39
N LEU A 317 -14.05 10.20 -9.20
CA LEU A 317 -14.01 10.59 -10.61
C LEU A 317 -13.71 12.08 -10.80
N SER A 318 -14.41 12.97 -10.09
CA SER A 318 -14.18 14.43 -10.17
C SER A 318 -12.74 14.76 -9.83
N SER A 319 -12.22 14.20 -8.73
CA SER A 319 -10.82 14.42 -8.33
C SER A 319 -9.83 13.91 -9.36
N TYR A 320 -10.13 12.80 -10.03
CA TYR A 320 -9.28 12.27 -11.10
C TYR A 320 -9.25 13.22 -12.31
N PHE A 321 -10.41 13.67 -12.78
CA PHE A 321 -10.50 14.61 -13.89
C PHE A 321 -9.84 15.95 -13.56
N GLU A 322 -9.99 16.45 -12.33
CA GLU A 322 -9.28 17.64 -11.86
C GLU A 322 -7.77 17.45 -11.91
N THR A 323 -7.25 16.31 -11.45
CA THR A 323 -5.80 16.03 -11.53
C THR A 323 -5.29 15.88 -12.95
N ILE A 324 -6.07 15.28 -13.85
CA ILE A 324 -5.72 15.20 -15.28
C ILE A 324 -5.64 16.61 -15.89
N LEU A 325 -6.60 17.47 -15.56
CA LEU A 325 -6.60 18.85 -16.06
C LEU A 325 -5.43 19.67 -15.50
N GLN A 326 -4.95 19.36 -14.29
CA GLN A 326 -3.80 20.02 -13.66
C GLN A 326 -2.46 19.44 -14.10
N SER A 327 -2.41 18.22 -14.63
CA SER A 327 -1.15 17.54 -14.88
C SER A 327 -0.42 18.08 -16.11
N THR A 328 0.89 18.25 -15.96
CA THR A 328 1.77 18.69 -17.05
C THR A 328 1.90 17.61 -18.12
N GLU A 329 1.90 16.33 -17.75
CA GLU A 329 1.94 15.17 -18.66
C GLU A 329 0.79 15.20 -19.67
N PHE A 330 -0.42 15.58 -19.23
CA PHE A 330 -1.58 15.64 -20.11
C PHE A 330 -1.47 16.78 -21.15
N HIS A 331 -0.86 17.90 -20.78
CA HIS A 331 -0.70 19.07 -21.67
C HIS A 331 0.55 19.00 -22.54
N GLN A 332 1.60 18.36 -22.07
CA GLN A 332 2.90 18.28 -22.75
C GLN A 332 3.23 16.83 -23.04
N ASN A 333 2.47 16.22 -23.97
CA ASN A 333 2.87 14.91 -24.45
C ASN A 333 4.21 15.05 -25.20
N ILE A 334 5.28 14.54 -24.60
CA ILE A 334 6.70 14.72 -24.99
C ILE A 334 6.96 14.38 -26.47
N ASN A 335 6.09 13.57 -27.07
CA ASN A 335 6.24 13.04 -28.43
C ASN A 335 5.50 13.84 -29.51
N ILE A 336 4.66 14.83 -29.18
CA ILE A 336 3.80 15.52 -30.16
C ILE A 336 4.18 17.00 -30.30
N LYS A 337 4.71 17.37 -31.48
CA LYS A 337 5.12 18.75 -31.79
C LYS A 337 3.97 19.68 -32.19
N ASN A 338 2.81 19.12 -32.58
CA ASN A 338 1.66 19.87 -33.10
C ASN A 338 0.55 20.00 -32.04
N ASN A 339 0.11 21.24 -31.77
CA ASN A 339 -0.98 21.52 -30.83
C ASN A 339 -2.30 20.79 -31.17
N THR A 340 -2.59 20.58 -32.46
CA THR A 340 -3.80 19.90 -32.94
C THR A 340 -3.79 18.40 -32.68
N ASP A 341 -2.62 17.75 -32.77
CA ASP A 341 -2.48 16.32 -32.53
C ASP A 341 -2.45 16.03 -31.02
N ASN A 342 -1.93 16.97 -30.22
CA ASN A 342 -2.01 16.92 -28.77
C ASN A 342 -3.48 16.96 -28.29
N PHE A 343 -4.29 17.87 -28.86
CA PHE A 343 -5.73 17.91 -28.60
C PHE A 343 -6.45 16.60 -28.96
N LYS A 344 -6.13 15.99 -30.10
CA LYS A 344 -6.71 14.69 -30.49
C LYS A 344 -6.35 13.58 -29.52
N TYR A 345 -5.12 13.56 -29.02
CA TYR A 345 -4.67 12.61 -28.01
C TYR A 345 -5.46 12.79 -26.71
N GLN A 346 -5.54 14.03 -26.20
CA GLN A 346 -6.29 14.39 -25.01
C GLN A 346 -7.76 13.95 -25.10
N ASN A 347 -8.41 14.26 -26.22
CA ASN A 347 -9.82 13.89 -26.45
C ASN A 347 -10.01 12.35 -26.50
N LYS A 348 -9.11 11.62 -27.15
CA LYS A 348 -9.14 10.15 -27.16
C LYS A 348 -8.93 9.55 -25.78
N PHE A 349 -8.00 10.10 -25.01
CA PHE A 349 -7.72 9.65 -23.65
C PHE A 349 -8.95 9.83 -22.74
N LEU A 350 -9.61 10.99 -22.82
CA LEU A 350 -10.83 11.26 -22.05
C LEU A 350 -12.00 10.36 -22.46
N LEU A 351 -12.19 10.14 -23.76
CA LEU A 351 -13.19 9.20 -24.27
C LEU A 351 -12.95 7.78 -23.75
N HIS A 352 -11.69 7.34 -23.74
CA HIS A 352 -11.34 6.02 -23.22
C HIS A 352 -11.70 5.86 -21.74
N ILE A 353 -11.44 6.89 -20.93
CA ILE A 353 -11.82 6.89 -19.51
C ILE A 353 -13.33 6.77 -19.35
N LEU A 354 -14.13 7.54 -20.12
CA LEU A 354 -15.58 7.52 -20.02
C LEU A 354 -16.20 6.20 -20.51
N GLU A 355 -15.62 5.57 -21.54
CA GLU A 355 -16.11 4.29 -22.08
C GLU A 355 -15.79 3.10 -21.14
N ASN A 356 -14.65 3.14 -20.44
CA ASN A 356 -14.18 2.02 -19.63
C ASN A 356 -14.94 1.88 -18.31
N TYR A 357 -15.31 2.99 -17.67
CA TYR A 357 -15.93 2.97 -16.36
C TYR A 357 -17.45 3.12 -16.46
N ARG A 358 -18.20 2.04 -16.17
CA ARG A 358 -19.66 2.13 -15.99
C ARG A 358 -19.95 2.78 -14.65
N ILE A 359 -20.19 4.09 -14.65
CA ILE A 359 -20.46 4.85 -13.43
C ILE A 359 -21.97 5.07 -13.32
N ASN A 360 -22.55 4.67 -12.19
CA ASN A 360 -23.91 5.03 -11.83
C ASN A 360 -23.88 6.44 -11.22
N LEU A 361 -24.08 7.46 -12.05
CA LEU A 361 -24.20 8.85 -11.59
C LEU A 361 -25.67 9.23 -11.42
N THR A 362 -25.96 9.94 -10.34
CA THR A 362 -27.24 10.62 -10.15
C THR A 362 -27.35 11.84 -11.06
N LYS A 363 -28.57 12.33 -11.29
CA LYS A 363 -28.82 13.52 -12.13
C LYS A 363 -27.99 14.73 -11.69
N ASP A 364 -27.94 14.99 -10.38
CA ASP A 364 -27.27 16.17 -9.82
C ASP A 364 -25.75 16.05 -9.92
N GLU A 365 -25.20 14.85 -9.74
CA GLU A 365 -23.78 14.57 -9.95
C GLU A 365 -23.36 14.79 -11.41
N ILE A 366 -24.21 14.40 -12.38
CA ILE A 366 -23.94 14.65 -13.80
C ILE A 366 -23.90 16.16 -14.06
N ILE A 367 -24.86 16.93 -13.52
CA ILE A 367 -24.92 18.39 -13.68
C ILE A 367 -23.64 19.05 -13.15
N ASN A 368 -23.15 18.62 -11.99
CA ASN A 368 -21.90 19.13 -11.42
C ASN A 368 -20.65 18.68 -12.19
N PHE A 369 -20.71 17.55 -12.89
CA PHE A 369 -19.60 17.02 -13.69
C PHE A 369 -19.46 17.69 -15.06
N LEU A 370 -20.55 18.21 -15.62
CA LEU A 370 -20.59 18.79 -16.98
C LEU A 370 -19.55 19.89 -17.24
N PRO A 371 -19.33 20.88 -16.35
CA PRO A 371 -18.31 21.91 -16.57
C PRO A 371 -16.90 21.33 -16.79
N LEU A 372 -16.53 20.30 -16.01
CA LEU A 372 -15.23 19.63 -16.14
C LEU A 372 -15.11 18.93 -17.49
N LEU A 373 -16.17 18.24 -17.93
CA LEU A 373 -16.21 17.60 -19.24
C LEU A 373 -16.10 18.62 -20.39
N ILE A 374 -16.78 19.76 -20.28
CA ILE A 374 -16.74 20.83 -21.27
C ILE A 374 -15.33 21.40 -21.40
N ILE A 375 -14.67 21.69 -20.27
CA ILE A 375 -13.28 22.18 -20.25
C ILE A 375 -12.37 21.14 -20.90
N SER A 376 -12.51 19.86 -20.55
CA SER A 376 -11.69 18.78 -21.08
C SER A 376 -11.87 18.55 -22.60
N CYS A 377 -13.03 18.91 -23.15
CA CYS A 377 -13.32 18.84 -24.59
C CYS A 377 -12.78 20.04 -25.39
N SER A 378 -12.12 20.99 -24.73
CA SER A 378 -11.67 22.26 -25.30
C SER A 378 -10.16 22.45 -25.18
N ASN A 379 -9.60 23.31 -26.04
CA ASN A 379 -8.19 23.70 -26.03
C ASN A 379 -7.89 24.85 -25.04
N PHE A 380 -8.53 24.84 -23.86
CA PHE A 380 -8.43 25.91 -22.87
C PHE A 380 -6.99 26.16 -22.38
N THR A 381 -6.13 25.15 -22.47
CA THR A 381 -4.75 25.20 -21.94
C THR A 381 -3.77 25.93 -22.85
N ASN A 382 -4.20 26.31 -24.05
CA ASN A 382 -3.37 27.12 -24.92
C ASN A 382 -3.32 28.56 -24.43
N ASN A 383 -2.12 29.12 -24.24
CA ASN A 383 -1.95 30.51 -23.79
C ASN A 383 -2.63 31.55 -24.69
N SER A 384 -2.85 31.20 -25.97
CA SER A 384 -3.54 32.04 -26.93
C SER A 384 -5.08 31.96 -26.85
N PHE A 385 -5.63 31.05 -26.05
CA PHE A 385 -7.08 30.95 -25.82
C PHE A 385 -7.61 32.22 -25.12
N LEU A 386 -8.72 32.76 -25.62
CA LEU A 386 -9.32 33.98 -25.11
C LEU A 386 -10.35 33.66 -24.03
N THR A 387 -10.03 33.97 -22.78
CA THR A 387 -10.99 33.93 -21.68
C THR A 387 -11.65 35.30 -21.50
N LEU A 388 -12.85 35.32 -20.91
CA LEU A 388 -13.56 36.58 -20.66
C LEU A 388 -12.69 37.55 -19.85
N ASN A 389 -12.00 37.06 -18.82
CA ASN A 389 -11.09 37.87 -18.00
C ASN A 389 -9.91 38.43 -18.81
N LYS A 390 -9.35 37.65 -19.73
CA LYS A 390 -8.26 38.10 -20.60
C LYS A 390 -8.75 39.21 -21.53
N ILE A 391 -9.92 39.03 -22.14
CA ILE A 391 -10.54 40.05 -23.00
C ILE A 391 -10.80 41.35 -22.25
N LEU A 392 -11.39 41.28 -21.06
CA LEU A 392 -11.69 42.47 -20.25
C LEU A 392 -10.43 43.23 -19.80
N ASN A 393 -9.31 42.52 -19.60
CA ASN A 393 -8.05 43.12 -19.14
C ASN A 393 -7.15 43.61 -20.29
N THR A 394 -7.21 42.95 -21.45
CA THR A 394 -6.32 43.19 -22.60
C THR A 394 -7.17 43.46 -23.85
N PHE A 395 -7.58 44.72 -24.02
CA PHE A 395 -8.51 45.17 -25.05
C PHE A 395 -7.99 45.03 -26.50
N ASN A 396 -6.67 45.06 -26.73
CA ASN A 396 -6.06 45.03 -28.07
C ASN A 396 -5.79 43.63 -28.62
N ILE A 397 -6.48 42.59 -28.14
CA ILE A 397 -6.27 41.24 -28.67
C ILE A 397 -7.10 41.03 -29.93
N GLN A 398 -6.44 40.77 -31.06
CA GLN A 398 -7.06 40.13 -32.21
C GLN A 398 -6.91 38.62 -32.09
N GLN A 399 -7.94 37.87 -32.50
CA GLN A 399 -7.85 36.42 -32.50
C GLN A 399 -6.99 35.97 -33.68
N GLU A 400 -5.73 35.60 -33.40
CA GLU A 400 -4.79 35.14 -34.43
C GLU A 400 -4.97 33.66 -34.79
N ASN A 401 -5.48 32.84 -33.86
CA ASN A 401 -5.56 31.39 -34.00
C ASN A 401 -6.97 30.85 -33.78
N LEU A 402 -7.39 29.93 -34.65
CA LEU A 402 -8.62 29.16 -34.51
C LEU A 402 -8.35 27.87 -33.75
N PHE A 403 -9.18 27.60 -32.73
CA PHE A 403 -9.03 26.40 -31.91
C PHE A 403 -10.04 25.32 -32.27
N THR A 404 -9.58 24.07 -32.35
CA THR A 404 -10.45 22.90 -32.48
C THR A 404 -11.09 22.54 -31.14
N HIS A 405 -12.33 22.05 -31.16
CA HIS A 405 -12.98 21.41 -30.01
C HIS A 405 -13.68 20.11 -30.43
N SER A 406 -14.03 19.27 -29.45
CA SER A 406 -14.60 17.94 -29.68
C SER A 406 -16.05 18.02 -30.18
N ASN A 407 -16.46 17.07 -31.03
CA ASN A 407 -17.86 16.97 -31.48
C ASN A 407 -18.83 16.66 -30.33
N LEU A 408 -18.32 16.11 -29.22
CA LEU A 408 -19.09 15.85 -28.00
C LEU A 408 -19.64 17.13 -27.36
N LEU A 409 -19.04 18.29 -27.62
CA LEU A 409 -19.46 19.54 -27.00
C LEU A 409 -20.94 19.83 -27.28
N ASN A 410 -21.41 19.50 -28.47
CA ASN A 410 -22.81 19.70 -28.87
C ASN A 410 -23.75 18.72 -28.17
N SER A 411 -23.32 17.47 -27.95
CA SER A 411 -24.11 16.52 -27.18
C SER A 411 -24.14 16.90 -25.69
N LEU A 412 -23.04 17.44 -25.16
CA LEU A 412 -22.97 17.95 -23.78
C LEU A 412 -23.86 19.20 -23.58
N ASP A 413 -23.90 20.12 -24.54
CA ASP A 413 -24.84 21.25 -24.52
C ASP A 413 -26.29 20.74 -24.49
N ASN A 414 -26.67 19.87 -25.43
CA ASN A 414 -28.02 19.30 -25.46
C ASN A 414 -28.38 18.57 -24.16
N LEU A 415 -27.45 17.77 -23.62
CA LEU A 415 -27.62 17.07 -22.35
C LEU A 415 -27.80 18.06 -21.19
N SER A 416 -27.00 19.13 -21.14
CA SER A 416 -27.13 20.16 -20.10
C SER A 416 -28.51 20.85 -20.14
N ASN A 417 -29.07 21.06 -21.34
CA ASN A 417 -30.42 21.62 -21.50
C ASN A 417 -31.52 20.64 -21.08
N GLN A 418 -31.31 19.33 -21.25
CA GLN A 418 -32.25 18.30 -20.82
C GLN A 418 -32.24 18.07 -19.30
N LEU A 419 -31.05 18.17 -18.68
CA LEU A 419 -30.91 17.89 -17.25
C LEU A 419 -31.26 19.10 -16.37
N CYS A 420 -30.90 20.33 -16.75
CA CYS A 420 -31.11 21.48 -15.89
C CYS A 420 -32.60 21.86 -15.81
N ASN A 421 -33.17 21.80 -14.61
CA ASN A 421 -34.51 22.25 -14.30
C ASN A 421 -34.48 23.74 -13.94
N PHE A 422 -35.05 24.56 -14.81
CA PHE A 422 -35.01 26.03 -14.70
C PHE A 422 -35.77 26.60 -13.49
N LYS A 423 -36.52 25.77 -12.76
CA LYS A 423 -37.24 26.18 -11.54
C LYS A 423 -36.36 26.19 -10.30
N LEU A 424 -35.27 25.41 -10.29
CA LEU A 424 -34.38 25.31 -9.14
C LEU A 424 -33.24 26.33 -9.28
N ASN A 425 -33.05 27.18 -8.27
CA ASN A 425 -32.05 28.25 -8.33
C ASN A 425 -30.62 27.72 -8.49
N ASP A 426 -30.27 26.62 -7.82
CA ASP A 426 -28.91 26.05 -7.88
C ASP A 426 -28.60 25.49 -9.28
N GLU A 427 -29.54 24.75 -9.88
CA GLU A 427 -29.39 24.24 -11.25
C GLU A 427 -29.30 25.37 -12.28
N ARG A 428 -30.02 26.50 -12.05
CA ARG A 428 -29.92 27.69 -12.90
C ARG A 428 -28.54 28.33 -12.82
N LEU A 429 -27.95 28.45 -11.63
CA LEU A 429 -26.60 28.98 -11.45
C LEU A 429 -25.53 28.09 -12.09
N ILE A 430 -25.67 26.77 -12.00
CA ILE A 430 -24.74 25.84 -12.65
C ILE A 430 -24.88 25.94 -14.17
N LYS A 431 -26.10 26.00 -14.70
CA LYS A 431 -26.33 26.17 -16.13
C LYS A 431 -25.77 27.50 -16.64
N HIS A 432 -25.92 28.58 -15.89
CA HIS A 432 -25.29 29.86 -16.19
C HIS A 432 -23.77 29.73 -16.37
N LYS A 433 -23.08 29.02 -15.46
CA LYS A 433 -21.63 28.75 -15.58
C LYS A 433 -21.29 27.91 -16.81
N ILE A 434 -22.10 26.89 -17.10
CA ILE A 434 -21.93 26.04 -18.29
C ILE A 434 -22.03 26.86 -19.57
N ASP A 435 -23.01 27.76 -19.65
CA ASP A 435 -23.23 28.56 -20.85
C ASP A 435 -22.14 29.60 -21.07
N LEU A 436 -21.63 30.22 -20.01
CA LEU A 436 -20.42 31.06 -20.10
C LEU A 436 -19.23 30.29 -20.67
N LEU A 437 -18.99 29.06 -20.19
CA LEU A 437 -17.92 28.20 -20.72
C LEU A 437 -18.15 27.89 -22.21
N LEU A 438 -19.37 27.51 -22.60
CA LEU A 438 -19.71 27.21 -23.99
C LEU A 438 -19.52 28.43 -24.90
N LEU A 439 -19.94 29.63 -24.49
CA LEU A 439 -19.72 30.86 -25.24
C LEU A 439 -18.22 31.11 -25.46
N THR A 440 -17.40 30.94 -24.43
CA THR A 440 -15.94 31.11 -24.57
C THR A 440 -15.36 30.13 -25.60
N ILE A 441 -15.79 28.86 -25.59
CA ILE A 441 -15.26 27.83 -26.48
C ILE A 441 -15.74 28.02 -27.92
N TYR A 442 -17.01 28.39 -28.11
CA TYR A 442 -17.58 28.61 -29.44
C TYR A 442 -17.03 29.87 -30.10
N ALA A 443 -16.82 30.95 -29.34
CA ALA A 443 -16.18 32.17 -29.84
C ALA A 443 -14.75 31.89 -30.32
N ASN A 444 -13.95 31.18 -29.52
CA ASN A 444 -12.56 30.82 -29.89
C ASN A 444 -12.44 29.87 -31.11
N ARG A 445 -13.53 29.24 -31.57
CA ARG A 445 -13.56 28.45 -32.83
C ARG A 445 -14.23 29.20 -33.99
N ASN A 446 -14.86 30.35 -33.75
CA ASN A 446 -15.80 30.99 -34.68
C ASN A 446 -17.01 30.09 -35.03
N ASN A 447 -17.48 29.26 -34.10
CA ASN A 447 -18.71 28.46 -34.29
C ASN A 447 -19.95 29.26 -33.85
N TRP A 448 -20.30 30.25 -34.67
CA TRP A 448 -21.36 31.22 -34.35
C TRP A 448 -22.77 30.61 -34.31
N ILE A 449 -23.01 29.53 -35.06
CA ILE A 449 -24.31 28.83 -35.05
C ILE A 449 -24.64 28.33 -33.66
N HIS A 450 -23.69 27.66 -33.01
CA HIS A 450 -23.89 27.11 -31.67
C HIS A 450 -23.79 28.20 -30.59
N PHE A 451 -22.97 29.23 -30.84
CA PHE A 451 -22.91 30.42 -30.00
C PHE A 451 -24.27 31.10 -29.87
N PHE A 452 -24.95 31.39 -30.98
CA PHE A 452 -26.28 32.01 -30.96
C PHE A 452 -27.34 31.07 -30.36
N LYS A 453 -27.24 29.76 -30.61
CA LYS A 453 -28.14 28.77 -29.97
C LYS A 453 -28.06 28.82 -28.44
N VAL A 454 -26.86 29.01 -27.87
CA VAL A 454 -26.69 29.18 -26.41
C VAL A 454 -27.34 30.48 -25.94
N LEU A 455 -27.25 31.57 -26.71
CA LEU A 455 -27.93 32.83 -26.40
C LEU A 455 -29.46 32.71 -26.47
N ASP A 456 -30.00 32.06 -27.49
CA ASP A 456 -31.45 31.83 -27.63
C ASP A 456 -31.98 31.02 -26.44
N ASN A 457 -31.24 29.99 -26.04
CA ASN A 457 -31.55 29.22 -24.83
C ASN A 457 -31.47 30.08 -23.56
N ALA A 458 -30.54 31.03 -23.48
CA ALA A 458 -30.45 31.98 -22.35
C ALA A 458 -31.64 32.95 -22.30
N ILE A 459 -32.07 33.47 -23.46
CA ILE A 459 -33.28 34.31 -23.58
C ILE A 459 -34.51 33.54 -23.13
N ASN A 460 -34.68 32.29 -23.57
CA ASN A 460 -35.81 31.45 -23.17
C ASN A 460 -35.90 31.22 -21.65
N ARG A 461 -34.80 31.41 -20.92
CA ARG A 461 -34.73 31.30 -19.44
C ARG A 461 -34.69 32.64 -18.73
N ASN A 462 -34.81 33.75 -19.47
CA ASN A 462 -34.66 35.11 -18.97
C ASN A 462 -33.34 35.34 -18.22
N ASP A 463 -32.21 34.83 -18.75
CA ASP A 463 -30.88 35.07 -18.18
C ASP A 463 -30.06 36.05 -19.06
N LEU A 464 -30.31 37.34 -18.85
CA LEU A 464 -29.70 38.43 -19.62
C LEU A 464 -28.21 38.63 -19.32
N SER A 465 -27.73 38.12 -18.18
CA SER A 465 -26.33 38.24 -17.78
C SER A 465 -25.37 37.53 -18.76
N ILE A 466 -25.84 36.43 -19.38
CA ILE A 466 -25.10 35.67 -20.40
C ILE A 466 -24.95 36.50 -21.68
N ILE A 467 -25.98 37.28 -22.05
CA ILE A 467 -25.96 38.15 -23.22
C ILE A 467 -24.94 39.27 -23.03
N ASN A 468 -24.88 39.86 -21.82
CA ASN A 468 -23.87 40.85 -21.46
C ASN A 468 -22.44 40.29 -21.56
N ALA A 469 -22.25 39.03 -21.17
CA ALA A 469 -20.95 38.36 -21.27
C ALA A 469 -20.56 37.98 -22.71
N ALA A 470 -21.51 37.93 -23.65
CA ALA A 470 -21.26 37.63 -25.05
C ALA A 470 -20.71 38.82 -25.85
N LEU A 471 -21.04 40.05 -25.45
CA LEU A 471 -20.63 41.29 -26.12
C LEU A 471 -19.09 41.40 -26.32
N PRO A 472 -18.24 41.14 -25.32
CA PRO A 472 -16.79 41.22 -25.49
C PRO A 472 -16.24 40.16 -26.45
N PHE A 473 -16.87 38.98 -26.52
CA PHE A 473 -16.45 37.92 -27.44
C PHE A 473 -16.77 38.26 -28.90
N ILE A 474 -17.95 38.81 -29.16
CA ILE A 474 -18.38 39.15 -30.53
C ILE A 474 -17.60 40.35 -31.06
N SER A 475 -17.42 41.38 -30.23
CA SER A 475 -16.64 42.57 -30.62
C SER A 475 -15.21 42.21 -31.00
N ILE A 476 -14.57 41.24 -30.33
CA ILE A 476 -13.20 40.82 -30.65
C ILE A 476 -13.16 39.78 -31.78
N CYS A 477 -13.87 38.66 -31.63
CA CYS A 477 -13.74 37.48 -32.49
C CYS A 477 -14.66 37.51 -33.72
N GLY A 478 -15.73 38.30 -33.69
CA GLY A 478 -16.76 38.32 -34.73
C GLY A 478 -16.37 39.09 -35.98
N ASP A 479 -16.80 38.57 -37.13
CA ASP A 479 -16.85 39.30 -38.40
C ASP A 479 -18.02 40.28 -38.37
N GLY A 480 -18.03 41.35 -39.17
CA GLY A 480 -19.08 42.36 -39.02
C GLY A 480 -20.48 41.91 -39.45
N VAL A 481 -20.63 40.83 -40.24
CA VAL A 481 -21.95 40.19 -40.47
C VAL A 481 -22.50 39.57 -39.19
N ILE A 482 -21.62 38.99 -38.36
CA ILE A 482 -22.02 38.42 -37.07
C ILE A 482 -22.28 39.52 -36.06
N CYS A 483 -21.47 40.59 -36.09
CA CYS A 483 -21.68 41.77 -35.26
C CYS A 483 -23.02 42.44 -35.57
N SER A 484 -23.39 42.61 -36.84
CA SER A 484 -24.66 43.23 -37.24
C SER A 484 -25.86 42.35 -36.87
N LYS A 485 -25.73 41.02 -37.00
CA LYS A 485 -26.75 40.09 -36.49
C LYS A 485 -26.93 40.25 -34.98
N PHE A 486 -25.84 40.32 -34.21
CA PHE A 486 -25.95 40.49 -32.77
C PHE A 486 -26.54 41.85 -32.38
N GLU A 487 -26.16 42.91 -33.09
CA GLU A 487 -26.69 44.27 -32.92
C GLU A 487 -28.21 44.31 -33.13
N ASN A 488 -28.73 43.63 -34.15
CA ASN A 488 -30.15 43.65 -34.46
C ASN A 488 -30.97 42.77 -33.50
N ASP A 489 -30.49 41.55 -33.22
CA ASP A 489 -31.31 40.52 -32.56
C ASP A 489 -31.18 40.56 -31.03
N TYR A 490 -30.01 40.91 -30.48
CA TYR A 490 -29.70 40.72 -29.05
C TYR A 490 -29.37 42.01 -28.30
N TYR A 491 -28.73 42.99 -28.95
CA TYR A 491 -28.35 44.26 -28.31
C TYR A 491 -29.54 45.06 -27.75
N PRO A 492 -30.73 45.14 -28.40
CA PRO A 492 -31.88 45.85 -27.85
C PRO A 492 -32.38 45.24 -26.52
N LEU A 493 -32.14 43.95 -26.30
CA LEU A 493 -32.50 43.27 -25.05
C LEU A 493 -31.60 43.71 -23.90
N ILE A 494 -30.34 44.05 -24.19
CA ILE A 494 -29.39 44.58 -23.20
C ILE A 494 -29.82 45.99 -22.81
N GLU A 495 -30.08 46.86 -23.79
CA GLU A 495 -30.42 48.27 -23.59
C GLU A 495 -31.69 48.44 -22.74
N ASN A 496 -32.72 47.62 -23.01
CA ASN A 496 -33.98 47.65 -22.25
C ASN A 496 -33.84 47.14 -20.80
N SER A 497 -32.81 46.33 -20.51
CA SER A 497 -32.70 45.61 -19.23
C SER A 497 -32.13 46.41 -18.06
N SER A 498 -31.66 47.64 -18.30
CA SER A 498 -31.27 48.73 -17.38
C SER A 498 -31.24 48.47 -15.86
N ASN A 499 -30.62 47.36 -15.42
CA ASN A 499 -29.99 47.28 -14.11
C ASN A 499 -28.61 47.92 -14.27
N ILE A 500 -28.65 49.24 -14.07
CA ILE A 500 -27.62 50.18 -13.66
C ILE A 500 -26.30 49.47 -13.29
N GLU A 501 -25.26 49.83 -14.04
CA GLU A 501 -23.95 49.17 -14.20
C GLU A 501 -23.84 48.17 -15.37
N ILE A 502 -24.17 48.64 -16.58
CA ILE A 502 -23.21 48.40 -17.67
C ILE A 502 -21.92 49.10 -17.21
N LYS A 503 -21.07 48.37 -16.48
CA LYS A 503 -19.76 48.85 -16.02
C LYS A 503 -19.08 49.57 -17.19
N GLU A 504 -18.38 50.68 -16.95
CA GLU A 504 -17.57 51.40 -17.97
C GLU A 504 -16.77 50.46 -18.90
N SER A 505 -16.42 49.26 -18.41
CA SER A 505 -15.79 48.19 -19.18
C SER A 505 -16.57 47.70 -20.41
N LEU A 506 -17.91 47.71 -20.42
CA LEU A 506 -18.73 47.17 -21.51
C LEU A 506 -19.10 48.22 -22.57
N GLN A 507 -19.17 49.50 -22.19
CA GLN A 507 -19.48 50.60 -23.11
C GLN A 507 -18.43 50.73 -24.24
N ARG A 508 -17.17 50.42 -23.94
CA ARG A 508 -16.09 50.38 -24.94
C ARG A 508 -16.23 49.23 -25.94
N PHE A 509 -16.84 48.11 -25.54
CA PHE A 509 -17.10 47.00 -26.47
C PHE A 509 -18.32 47.25 -27.36
N SER A 510 -19.31 48.02 -26.89
CA SER A 510 -20.39 48.49 -27.78
C SER A 510 -19.85 49.44 -28.85
N GLU A 511 -18.94 50.36 -28.50
CA GLU A 511 -18.28 51.25 -29.48
C GLU A 511 -17.51 50.46 -30.55
N LEU A 512 -16.71 49.46 -30.14
CA LEU A 512 -16.01 48.56 -31.07
C LEU A 512 -16.97 47.74 -31.96
N LEU A 513 -18.14 47.37 -31.43
CA LEU A 513 -19.16 46.67 -32.20
C LEU A 513 -19.74 47.59 -33.28
N TYR A 514 -20.09 48.83 -32.93
CA TYR A 514 -20.54 49.84 -33.89
C TYR A 514 -19.50 50.13 -34.97
N GLU A 515 -18.22 50.26 -34.61
CA GLU A 515 -17.13 50.44 -35.58
C GLU A 515 -17.06 49.27 -36.56
N LYS A 516 -17.17 48.02 -36.08
CA LYS A 516 -17.14 46.84 -36.95
C LYS A 516 -18.39 46.66 -37.81
N THR A 517 -19.55 47.17 -37.41
CA THR A 517 -20.79 47.05 -38.20
C THR A 517 -20.91 48.15 -39.24
N HIS A 518 -20.34 49.33 -38.99
CA HIS A 518 -20.47 50.50 -39.87
C HIS A 518 -19.21 50.81 -40.71
N ASN A 519 -18.06 50.18 -40.43
CA ASN A 519 -16.83 50.29 -41.25
C ASN A 519 -16.62 49.11 -42.24
N ILE A 520 -17.62 48.26 -42.43
CA ILE A 520 -17.66 47.24 -43.52
C ILE A 520 -18.61 47.73 -44.60
#